data_AF-A0A3Q3JYQ2-F1
#
_entry.id   AF-A0A3Q3JYQ2-F1
#
_cell.length_a   1.000
_cell.length_b   1.000
_cell.length_c   1.000
_cell.angle_alpha   90.00
_cell.angle_beta   90.00
_cell.angle_gamma   90.00
#
_symmetry.space_group_name_H-M   'P 1'
#
loop_
_entity.id
_entity.type
_entity.pdbx_description
1 polymer ?
#
loop_
_entity_poly.entity_id
_entity_poly.type
_entity_poly.pdbx_seq_one_letter_code
_entity_poly.pdbx_strand_id
1 'polypeptide(L)'
;MKLFVLCLFAVSCYTLINAKTTDRQNQKKKLKEVLFQLDEVKRSLQNPEKMVNTPPQNIEDCCCLSALQCFRANLQVHFNVTDKKQGKLYKSLNFFNPLQENGLRFCNSGNDEPTCQDCVSHPKVNAREFFNRLESLIQRVSFSI
;
A
#
# COMPACT_ATOMS: atom_id res chain seq x y z
N MET A 1 29.36 -36.92 -11.49
CA MET A 1 28.44 -35.84 -11.92
C MET A 1 27.33 -35.50 -10.92
N LYS A 2 26.87 -36.42 -10.04
CA LYS A 2 25.81 -36.14 -9.03
C LYS A 2 26.16 -35.10 -7.96
N LEU A 3 27.43 -35.04 -7.51
CA LEU A 3 27.90 -34.08 -6.49
C LEU A 3 27.90 -32.62 -6.98
N PHE A 4 28.28 -32.38 -8.24
CA PHE A 4 28.27 -31.03 -8.82
C PHE A 4 26.86 -30.46 -8.95
N VAL A 5 25.88 -31.30 -9.29
CA VAL A 5 24.47 -30.90 -9.35
C VAL A 5 23.97 -30.51 -7.95
N LEU A 6 24.26 -31.31 -6.92
CA LEU A 6 23.86 -31.00 -5.54
C LEU A 6 24.48 -29.69 -5.01
N CYS A 7 25.74 -29.41 -5.32
CA CYS A 7 26.40 -28.16 -4.94
C CYS A 7 25.79 -26.94 -5.64
N LEU A 8 25.45 -27.05 -6.93
CA LEU A 8 24.80 -25.97 -7.67
C LEU A 8 23.38 -25.68 -7.16
N PHE A 9 22.63 -26.71 -6.76
CA PHE A 9 21.33 -26.56 -6.11
C PHE A 9 21.43 -25.91 -4.72
N ALA A 10 22.43 -26.28 -3.90
CA ALA A 10 22.62 -25.67 -2.59
C ALA A 10 22.95 -24.17 -2.66
N VAL A 11 23.83 -23.79 -3.61
CA VAL A 11 24.20 -22.38 -3.83
C VAL A 11 23.03 -21.57 -4.38
N SER A 12 22.23 -22.14 -5.30
CA SER A 12 21.04 -21.45 -5.83
C SER A 12 19.92 -21.31 -4.80
N CYS A 13 19.74 -22.29 -3.91
CA CYS A 13 18.80 -22.18 -2.80
C CYS A 13 19.24 -21.11 -1.78
N TYR A 14 20.53 -21.01 -1.48
CA TYR A 14 21.04 -20.01 -0.53
C TYR A 14 20.88 -18.58 -1.06
N THR A 15 21.16 -18.33 -2.34
CA THR A 15 20.96 -17.00 -2.95
C THR A 15 19.48 -16.64 -3.04
N LEU A 16 18.59 -17.61 -3.32
CA LEU A 16 17.15 -17.39 -3.34
C LEU A 16 16.58 -17.03 -1.96
N ILE A 17 17.03 -17.71 -0.90
CA ILE A 17 16.60 -17.43 0.49
C ILE A 17 17.04 -16.02 0.90
N ASN A 18 18.30 -15.65 0.62
CA ASN A 18 18.80 -14.31 0.93
C ASN A 18 18.11 -13.21 0.13
N ALA A 19 17.74 -13.47 -1.13
CA ALA A 19 16.95 -12.53 -1.92
C ALA A 19 15.56 -12.30 -1.30
N LYS A 20 14.87 -13.38 -0.89
CA LYS A 20 13.55 -13.31 -0.24
C LYS A 20 13.58 -12.58 1.10
N THR A 21 14.58 -12.83 1.94
CA THR A 21 14.70 -12.15 3.24
C THR A 21 15.02 -10.67 3.07
N THR A 22 15.88 -10.32 2.13
CA THR A 22 16.23 -8.93 1.79
C THR A 22 15.02 -8.18 1.24
N ASP A 23 14.23 -8.80 0.36
CA ASP A 23 13.00 -8.19 -0.17
C ASP A 23 11.99 -7.90 0.94
N ARG A 24 11.69 -8.89 1.80
CA ARG A 24 10.78 -8.73 2.94
C ARG A 24 11.24 -7.61 3.89
N GLN A 25 12.54 -7.52 4.17
CA GLN A 25 13.09 -6.44 4.99
C GLN A 25 12.94 -5.07 4.32
N ASN A 26 13.16 -4.98 3.01
CA ASN A 26 12.96 -3.75 2.25
C ASN A 26 11.49 -3.32 2.20
N GLN A 27 10.56 -4.27 2.07
CA GLN A 27 9.12 -3.99 2.16
C GLN A 27 8.73 -3.42 3.53
N LYS A 28 9.22 -4.02 4.62
CA LYS A 28 9.00 -3.50 5.99
C LYS A 28 9.57 -2.09 6.18
N LYS A 29 10.75 -1.80 5.64
CA LYS A 29 11.35 -0.44 5.67
C LYS A 29 10.51 0.55 4.89
N LYS A 30 10.08 0.21 3.67
CA LYS A 30 9.22 1.06 2.83
C LYS A 30 7.89 1.37 3.51
N LEU A 31 7.28 0.37 4.12
CA LEU A 31 6.05 0.54 4.87
C LEU A 31 6.22 1.51 6.06
N LYS A 32 7.27 1.32 6.86
CA LYS A 32 7.58 2.23 7.98
C LYS A 32 7.78 3.66 7.49
N GLU A 33 8.45 3.83 6.35
CA GLU A 33 8.64 5.15 5.72
C GLU A 33 7.30 5.76 5.30
N VAL A 34 6.40 5.00 4.67
CA VAL A 34 5.07 5.49 4.30
C VAL A 34 4.26 5.92 5.54
N LEU A 35 4.24 5.10 6.59
CA LEU A 35 3.53 5.43 7.83
C LEU A 35 4.11 6.67 8.52
N PHE A 36 5.43 6.81 8.54
CA PHE A 36 6.09 8.00 9.08
C PHE A 36 5.69 9.27 8.31
N GLN A 37 5.77 9.23 6.98
CA GLN A 37 5.37 10.37 6.14
C GLN A 37 3.88 10.70 6.28
N LEU A 38 3.04 9.68 6.45
CA LEU A 38 1.61 9.86 6.68
C LEU A 38 1.36 10.61 7.99
N ASP A 39 2.05 10.25 9.07
CA ASP A 39 2.00 10.97 10.35
C ASP A 39 2.48 12.42 10.21
N GLU A 40 3.56 12.67 9.45
CA GLU A 40 4.02 14.04 9.16
C GLU A 40 2.94 14.88 8.46
N VAL A 41 2.23 14.30 7.48
CA VAL A 41 1.13 14.96 6.77
C VAL A 41 -0.05 15.21 7.70
N LYS A 42 -0.46 14.20 8.50
CA LYS A 42 -1.57 14.35 9.47
C LYS A 42 -1.31 15.49 10.47
N ARG A 43 -0.08 15.61 10.97
CA ARG A 43 0.32 16.68 11.92
C ARG A 43 0.37 18.07 11.27
N SER A 44 0.56 18.15 9.97
CA SER A 44 0.66 19.42 9.22
C SER A 44 -0.55 19.68 8.31
N LEU A 45 -1.65 18.97 8.54
CA LEU A 45 -2.83 19.04 7.71
C LEU A 45 -3.47 20.43 7.78
N GLN A 46 -3.38 21.16 6.66
CA GLN A 46 -4.13 22.38 6.45
C GLN A 46 -5.52 22.01 5.94
N ASN A 47 -6.57 22.64 6.49
CA ASN A 47 -7.98 22.41 6.13
C ASN A 47 -8.49 20.99 6.42
N PRO A 48 -8.59 20.60 7.71
CA PRO A 48 -9.07 19.26 8.10
C PRO A 48 -10.51 18.98 7.67
N GLU A 49 -11.30 20.02 7.38
CA GLU A 49 -12.71 19.92 6.96
C GLU A 49 -12.90 19.62 5.47
N LYS A 50 -11.83 19.63 4.66
CA LYS A 50 -11.93 19.37 3.22
C LYS A 50 -12.56 17.99 2.96
N MET A 51 -13.64 17.97 2.19
CA MET A 51 -14.42 16.76 1.91
C MET A 51 -13.94 16.07 0.63
N VAL A 52 -13.61 14.78 0.73
CA VAL A 52 -13.09 13.96 -0.38
C VAL A 52 -13.73 12.58 -0.41
N ASN A 53 -14.03 12.07 -1.60
CA ASN A 53 -14.58 10.73 -1.79
C ASN A 53 -13.56 9.70 -1.30
N THR A 54 -13.93 8.90 -0.31
CA THR A 54 -12.95 8.06 0.41
C THR A 54 -13.49 6.65 0.58
N PRO A 55 -12.70 5.61 0.24
CA PRO A 55 -13.07 4.24 0.52
C PRO A 55 -13.52 4.04 1.98
N PRO A 56 -14.42 3.07 2.25
CA PRO A 56 -14.81 2.75 3.62
C PRO A 56 -13.58 2.31 4.43
N GLN A 57 -13.66 2.40 5.76
CA GLN A 57 -12.61 1.88 6.66
C GLN A 57 -12.45 0.36 6.50
N ASN A 58 -13.58 -0.36 6.39
CA ASN A 58 -13.62 -1.79 6.23
C ASN A 58 -13.69 -2.13 4.74
N ILE A 59 -12.53 -2.13 4.09
CA ILE A 59 -12.39 -2.48 2.68
C ILE A 59 -12.44 -4.01 2.56
N GLU A 60 -13.25 -4.55 1.66
CA GLU A 60 -13.22 -5.97 1.32
C GLU A 60 -11.82 -6.34 0.84
N ASP A 61 -11.30 -7.52 1.19
CA ASP A 61 -9.90 -7.87 0.90
C ASP A 61 -9.59 -7.63 -0.59
N CYS A 62 -10.47 -8.09 -1.47
CA CYS A 62 -10.32 -7.92 -2.92
C CYS A 62 -10.30 -6.48 -3.44
N CYS A 63 -10.74 -5.51 -2.65
CA CYS A 63 -10.82 -4.11 -3.06
C CYS A 63 -9.69 -3.25 -2.51
N CYS A 64 -8.71 -3.82 -1.81
CA CYS A 64 -7.56 -3.09 -1.26
C CYS A 64 -6.77 -2.33 -2.34
N LEU A 65 -6.59 -2.92 -3.53
CA LEU A 65 -5.88 -2.27 -4.65
C LEU A 65 -6.68 -1.08 -5.20
N SER A 66 -7.96 -1.29 -5.51
CA SER A 66 -8.86 -0.23 -6.00
C SER A 66 -8.94 0.92 -4.97
N ALA A 67 -9.06 0.59 -3.69
CA ALA A 67 -9.06 1.58 -2.62
C ALA A 67 -7.74 2.38 -2.57
N LEU A 68 -6.58 1.72 -2.68
CA LEU A 68 -5.28 2.40 -2.71
C LEU A 68 -5.15 3.34 -3.93
N GLN A 69 -5.66 2.92 -5.09
CA GLN A 69 -5.73 3.79 -6.28
C GLN A 69 -6.62 5.01 -6.02
N CYS A 70 -7.77 4.82 -5.38
CA CYS A 70 -8.65 5.93 -4.99
C CYS A 70 -7.95 6.92 -4.04
N PHE A 71 -7.20 6.44 -3.04
CA PHE A 71 -6.42 7.31 -2.16
C PHE A 71 -5.35 8.11 -2.94
N ARG A 72 -4.61 7.47 -3.85
CA ARG A 72 -3.61 8.14 -4.70
C ARG A 72 -4.23 9.22 -5.59
N ALA A 73 -5.36 8.92 -6.22
CA ALA A 73 -6.07 9.88 -7.07
C ALA A 73 -6.55 11.09 -6.26
N ASN A 74 -7.14 10.87 -5.08
CA ASN A 74 -7.55 11.96 -4.20
C ASN A 74 -6.36 12.79 -3.71
N LEU A 75 -5.22 12.17 -3.36
CA LEU A 75 -3.99 12.89 -3.03
C LEU A 75 -3.56 13.83 -4.16
N GLN A 76 -3.57 13.34 -5.39
CA GLN A 76 -3.16 14.13 -6.55
C GLN A 76 -4.10 15.30 -6.85
N VAL A 77 -5.41 15.10 -6.75
CA VAL A 77 -6.42 16.11 -7.15
C VAL A 77 -6.73 17.09 -6.03
N HIS A 78 -6.81 16.61 -4.80
CA HIS A 78 -7.34 17.38 -3.67
C HIS A 78 -6.28 17.81 -2.67
N PHE A 79 -5.08 17.24 -2.71
CA PHE A 79 -4.02 17.61 -1.79
C PHE A 79 -2.86 18.22 -2.58
N ASN A 80 -2.15 19.15 -1.97
CA ASN A 80 -1.05 19.85 -2.62
C ASN A 80 0.18 18.93 -2.69
N VAL A 81 0.24 18.05 -3.69
CA VAL A 81 1.41 17.18 -3.90
C VAL A 81 2.70 17.94 -4.24
N THR A 82 2.65 19.25 -4.48
CA THR A 82 3.84 20.11 -4.59
C THR A 82 4.40 20.52 -3.22
N ASP A 83 3.59 20.45 -2.16
CA ASP A 83 4.08 20.54 -0.79
C ASP A 83 5.08 19.40 -0.51
N LYS A 84 6.14 19.71 0.23
CA LYS A 84 7.25 18.78 0.47
C LYS A 84 6.79 17.50 1.16
N LYS A 85 5.90 17.60 2.17
CA LYS A 85 5.46 16.43 2.95
C LYS A 85 4.43 15.62 2.17
N GLN A 86 3.42 16.28 1.61
CA GLN A 86 2.38 15.62 0.83
C GLN A 86 2.94 14.98 -0.45
N GLY A 87 3.87 15.66 -1.13
CA GLY A 87 4.57 15.13 -2.29
C GLY A 87 5.45 13.93 -1.97
N LYS A 88 6.11 13.92 -0.80
CA LYS A 88 6.89 12.76 -0.33
C LYS A 88 5.99 11.55 -0.10
N LEU A 89 4.89 11.73 0.64
CA LEU A 89 3.87 10.70 0.86
C LEU A 89 3.32 10.15 -0.46
N TYR A 90 2.90 11.04 -1.37
CA TYR A 90 2.35 10.65 -2.67
C TYR A 90 3.34 9.81 -3.48
N LYS A 91 4.61 10.23 -3.55
CA LYS A 91 5.67 9.46 -4.23
C LYS A 91 5.88 8.10 -3.57
N SER A 92 6.03 8.06 -2.25
CA SER A 92 6.23 6.81 -1.53
C SER A 92 5.05 5.87 -1.70
N LEU A 93 3.81 6.36 -1.71
CA LEU A 93 2.63 5.55 -2.00
C LEU A 93 2.62 5.03 -3.43
N ASN A 94 3.05 5.80 -4.43
CA ASN A 94 3.12 5.34 -5.82
C ASN A 94 4.21 4.26 -6.03
N PHE A 95 5.35 4.38 -5.34
CA PHE A 95 6.42 3.37 -5.38
C PHE A 95 6.20 2.22 -4.39
N PHE A 96 5.26 2.38 -3.46
CA PHE A 96 4.75 1.29 -2.65
C PHE A 96 3.92 0.41 -3.58
N ASN A 97 4.59 -0.63 -4.10
CA ASN A 97 3.95 -1.79 -4.70
C ASN A 97 3.88 -2.89 -3.63
N PRO A 98 2.90 -2.85 -2.71
CA PRO A 98 2.63 -3.97 -1.84
C PRO A 98 2.04 -5.16 -2.62
N LEU A 99 1.75 -4.96 -3.91
CA LEU A 99 0.97 -5.84 -4.77
C LEU A 99 1.81 -6.54 -5.83
N GLN A 100 3.14 -6.42 -5.80
CA GLN A 100 3.98 -7.17 -6.71
C GLN A 100 4.18 -8.61 -6.19
N GLU A 101 3.44 -9.48 -6.87
CA GLU A 101 3.65 -10.91 -7.14
C GLU A 101 3.37 -11.96 -6.07
N ASN A 102 3.50 -11.75 -4.76
CA ASN A 102 3.13 -12.81 -3.79
C ASN A 102 2.73 -12.34 -2.38
N GLY A 103 2.83 -11.05 -2.07
CA GLY A 103 2.72 -10.56 -0.68
C GLY A 103 1.32 -10.53 -0.12
N LEU A 104 0.29 -10.39 -0.97
CA LEU A 104 -1.09 -10.20 -0.51
C LEU A 104 -2.03 -10.87 -1.49
N ARG A 105 -2.28 -12.18 -1.30
CA ARG A 105 -3.50 -12.81 -1.82
C ARG A 105 -4.70 -12.24 -1.07
N PHE A 106 -5.02 -10.98 -1.32
CA PHE A 106 -6.23 -10.36 -0.82
C PHE A 106 -7.47 -10.90 -1.55
N CYS A 107 -7.27 -11.53 -2.70
CA CYS A 107 -8.31 -12.29 -3.37
C CYS A 107 -7.99 -13.77 -3.34
N ASN A 108 -8.85 -14.53 -2.67
CA ASN A 108 -9.11 -15.92 -2.99
C ASN A 108 -10.50 -16.01 -3.65
N SER A 109 -10.85 -15.07 -4.54
CA SER A 109 -12.09 -15.26 -5.30
C SER A 109 -11.85 -16.41 -6.28
N GLY A 110 -12.82 -17.30 -6.40
CA GLY A 110 -12.88 -18.24 -7.51
C GLY A 110 -13.10 -17.46 -8.82
N ASN A 111 -13.78 -18.08 -9.79
CA ASN A 111 -14.05 -17.44 -11.09
C ASN A 111 -14.93 -16.17 -11.05
N ASP A 112 -15.30 -15.68 -9.86
CA ASP A 112 -16.08 -14.45 -9.70
C ASP A 112 -15.13 -13.26 -9.51
N GLU A 113 -15.19 -12.30 -10.43
CA GLU A 113 -14.49 -11.02 -10.26
C GLU A 113 -15.15 -10.20 -9.13
N PRO A 114 -14.38 -9.75 -8.13
CA PRO A 114 -14.91 -8.92 -7.06
C PRO A 114 -15.40 -7.58 -7.64
N THR A 115 -16.66 -7.23 -7.38
CA THR A 115 -17.22 -5.93 -7.79
C THR A 115 -16.82 -4.85 -6.79
N CYS A 116 -15.67 -4.22 -7.02
CA CYS A 116 -15.22 -3.10 -6.19
C CYS A 116 -15.88 -1.79 -6.64
N GLN A 117 -16.32 -0.98 -5.68
CA GLN A 117 -16.89 0.34 -5.94
C GLN A 117 -15.87 1.30 -6.56
N ASP A 118 -16.33 2.15 -7.48
CA ASP A 118 -15.55 3.23 -8.06
C ASP A 118 -15.27 4.33 -7.03
N CYS A 119 -14.09 4.96 -7.13
CA CYS A 119 -13.66 6.00 -6.20
C CYS A 119 -14.70 7.14 -6.04
N VAL A 120 -15.36 7.55 -7.13
CA VAL A 120 -16.36 8.63 -7.14
C VAL A 120 -17.69 8.23 -6.48
N SER A 121 -17.96 6.92 -6.34
CA SER A 121 -19.17 6.41 -5.72
C SER A 121 -19.08 6.34 -4.19
N HIS A 122 -17.86 6.41 -3.65
CA HIS A 122 -17.65 6.41 -2.21
C HIS A 122 -18.15 7.68 -1.53
N PRO A 123 -18.57 7.60 -0.25
CA PRO A 123 -18.99 8.77 0.50
C PRO A 123 -17.86 9.78 0.65
N LYS A 124 -18.22 11.06 0.72
CA LYS A 124 -17.29 12.12 1.06
C LYS A 124 -17.08 12.17 2.57
N VAL A 125 -15.81 12.17 2.99
CA VAL A 125 -15.42 12.38 4.39
C VAL A 125 -14.39 13.50 4.47
N ASN A 126 -14.22 14.06 5.66
CA ASN A 126 -13.26 15.12 5.87
C ASN A 126 -11.81 14.62 5.74
N ALA A 127 -10.86 15.53 5.53
CA ALA A 127 -9.47 15.20 5.27
C ALA A 127 -8.81 14.44 6.44
N ARG A 128 -9.19 14.73 7.69
CA ARG A 128 -8.68 13.97 8.84
C ARG A 128 -9.07 12.50 8.74
N GLU A 129 -10.35 12.23 8.46
CA GLU A 129 -10.87 10.88 8.29
C GLU A 129 -10.25 10.19 7.06
N PHE A 130 -10.07 10.92 5.96
CA PHE A 130 -9.36 10.42 4.77
C PHE A 130 -7.99 9.83 5.12
N PHE A 131 -7.16 10.58 5.85
CA PHE A 131 -5.82 10.10 6.22
C PHE A 131 -5.85 8.96 7.25
N ASN A 132 -6.84 8.93 8.16
CA ASN A 132 -7.01 7.81 9.09
C ASN A 132 -7.36 6.50 8.37
N ARG A 133 -8.22 6.56 7.35
CA ARG A 133 -8.59 5.39 6.55
C ARG A 133 -7.42 4.90 5.69
N LEU A 134 -6.65 5.83 5.12
CA LEU A 134 -5.42 5.50 4.40
C LEU A 134 -4.42 4.79 5.32
N GLU A 135 -4.21 5.30 6.53
CA GLU A 135 -3.34 4.68 7.54
C GLU A 135 -3.76 3.24 7.82
N SER A 136 -5.06 3.03 8.01
CA SER A 136 -5.62 1.72 8.32
C SER A 136 -5.43 0.72 7.19
N LEU A 137 -5.60 1.15 5.93
CA LEU A 137 -5.30 0.33 4.75
C LEU A 137 -3.82 -0.06 4.71
N ILE A 138 -2.91 0.89 4.95
CA ILE A 138 -1.46 0.64 4.95
C ILE A 138 -1.06 -0.30 6.10
N GLN A 139 -1.65 -0.14 7.28
CA GLN A 139 -1.40 -1.03 8.43
C GLN A 139 -1.92 -2.45 8.16
N ARG A 140 -3.08 -2.60 7.51
CA ARG A 140 -3.58 -3.94 7.13
C ARG A 140 -2.60 -4.67 6.20
N VAL A 141 -2.03 -3.95 5.24
CA VAL A 141 -0.95 -4.45 4.38
C VAL A 141 0.30 -4.85 5.21
N SER A 142 0.59 -4.12 6.28
CA SER A 142 1.72 -4.44 7.18
C SER A 142 1.60 -5.79 7.87
N PHE A 143 0.40 -6.16 8.34
CA PHE A 143 0.22 -7.38 9.13
C PHE A 143 0.38 -8.64 8.29
N SER A 144 0.26 -8.52 6.97
CA SER A 144 0.37 -9.63 6.04
C SER A 144 1.81 -9.84 5.50
N ILE A 145 2.76 -8.94 5.80
CA ILE A 145 4.19 -9.00 5.38
C ILE A 145 5.11 -9.43 6.51
#